data_AF-A0AAW8XYV0-F1
#
_entry.id   AF-A0AAW8XYV0-F1
#
_cell.length_a   1.000
_cell.length_b   1.000
_cell.length_c   1.000
_cell.angle_alpha   90.00
_cell.angle_beta   90.00
_cell.angle_gamma   90.00
#
_symmetry.space_group_name_H-M   'P 1'
#
loop_
_entity.id
_entity.type
_entity.pdbx_description
1 polymer ?
#
loop_
_entity_poly.entity_id
_entity_poly.type
_entity_poly.pdbx_seq_one_letter_code
_entity_poly.pdbx_strand_id
1 'polypeptide(L)' 'MKVAIEVNGEVIWFRNGETLEGMACTSYVKDGTQQKIITALDDALTQAKSEMLVFDNVD' A
#
# COMPACT_ATOMS: atom_id res chain seq x y z
N MET A 1 12.44 -4.34 -2.29
CA MET A 1 11.43 -4.26 -1.21
C MET A 1 10.09 -4.72 -1.74
N LYS A 2 9.39 -5.59 -1.01
CA LYS A 2 8.04 -6.10 -1.34
C LYS A 2 7.02 -5.46 -0.40
N VAL A 3 5.92 -4.96 -0.96
CA VAL A 3 4.76 -4.45 -0.23
C VAL A 3 3.56 -5.34 -0.57
N ALA A 4 2.78 -5.72 0.44
CA ALA A 4 1.63 -6.60 0.29
C ALA A 4 0.44 -6.08 1.11
N ILE A 5 -0.77 -6.29 0.60
CA ILE A 5 -2.04 -6.05 1.29
C ILE A 5 -2.66 -7.40 1.62
N GLU A 6 -2.97 -7.60 2.90
CA GLU A 6 -3.58 -8.81 3.43
C GLU A 6 -4.97 -8.52 3.98
N VAL A 7 -5.94 -9.38 3.65
CA VAL A 7 -7.29 -9.35 4.20
C VAL A 7 -7.62 -10.75 4.70
N ASN A 8 -7.96 -10.88 5.98
CA ASN A 8 -8.29 -12.16 6.62
C ASN A 8 -7.19 -13.24 6.48
N GLY A 9 -5.91 -12.87 6.51
CA GLY A 9 -4.81 -13.84 6.34
C GLY A 9 -4.41 -14.12 4.90
N GLU A 10 -5.12 -13.57 3.91
CA GLU A 10 -4.84 -13.79 2.48
C GLU A 10 -4.27 -12.52 1.83
N VAL A 11 -3.15 -12.68 1.12
CA VAL A 11 -2.54 -11.58 0.35
C VAL A 11 -3.36 -11.35 -0.91
N ILE A 12 -4.12 -10.26 -0.92
CA ILE A 12 -4.98 -9.88 -2.05
C ILE A 12 -4.26 -8.97 -3.05
N TRP A 13 -3.10 -8.40 -2.70
CA TRP A 13 -2.32 -7.60 -3.65
C TRP A 13 -0.87 -7.52 -3.19
N PHE A 14 0.08 -7.50 -4.12
CA PHE A 14 1.46 -7.18 -3.79
C PHE A 14 2.21 -6.56 -4.97
N ARG A 15 3.27 -5.82 -4.63
CA ARG A 15 4.27 -5.32 -5.58
C ARG A 15 5.66 -5.58 -5.03
N ASN A 16 6.51 -6.20 -5.84
CA ASN A 16 7.94 -6.24 -5.59
C ASN A 16 8.63 -5.18 -6.46
N GLY A 17 9.26 -4.21 -5.82
CA GLY A 17 9.99 -3.14 -6.51
C GLY A 17 11.31 -3.60 -7.15
N GLU A 18 11.89 -4.72 -6.68
CA GLU A 18 13.18 -5.23 -7.18
C GLU A 18 13.00 -6.16 -8.39
N THR A 19 12.12 -7.16 -8.26
CA THR A 19 11.86 -8.13 -9.33
C THR A 19 10.85 -7.64 -10.35
N LEU A 20 10.19 -6.50 -10.08
CA LEU A 20 9.06 -5.96 -10.85
C LEU A 20 7.85 -6.90 -10.92
N GLU A 21 7.81 -7.94 -10.09
CA GLU A 21 6.66 -8.83 -9.95
C GLU A 21 5.52 -8.13 -9.21
N GLY A 22 4.30 -8.54 -9.49
CA GLY A 22 3.13 -8.08 -8.75
C GLY A 22 1.90 -8.87 -9.10
N MET A 23 0.87 -8.73 -8.27
CA MET A 23 -0.43 -9.33 -8.51
C MET A 23 -1.41 -8.22 -8.90
N ALA A 24 -1.70 -8.12 -10.21
CA ALA A 24 -2.74 -7.24 -10.72
C ALA A 24 -3.95 -8.10 -11.14
N CYS A 25 -5.05 -8.03 -10.39
CA CYS A 25 -6.29 -8.70 -10.75
C CYS A 25 -7.23 -7.73 -11.45
N THR A 26 -7.63 -8.03 -12.69
CA THR A 26 -8.52 -7.16 -13.47
C THR A 26 -9.93 -7.08 -12.86
N SER A 27 -10.34 -8.05 -12.04
CA SER A 27 -11.60 -7.98 -11.29
C SER A 27 -11.60 -6.88 -10.23
N TYR A 28 -10.46 -6.59 -9.60
CA TYR A 28 -10.35 -5.53 -8.59
C TYR A 28 -10.54 -4.13 -9.13
N VAL A 29 -10.25 -3.94 -10.43
CA VAL A 29 -10.57 -2.69 -11.10
C VAL A 29 -12.09 -2.56 -11.26
N LYS A 30 -12.78 -3.66 -11.57
CA LYS A 30 -14.23 -3.67 -11.82
C LYS A 30 -15.07 -3.53 -10.55
N ASP A 31 -14.63 -4.13 -9.44
CA ASP A 31 -15.37 -4.10 -8.16
C ASP A 31 -14.94 -2.96 -7.22
N GLY A 32 -13.98 -2.13 -7.64
CA GLY A 32 -13.47 -0.99 -6.88
C GLY A 32 -12.45 -1.34 -5.80
N THR A 33 -12.08 -2.62 -5.63
CA THR A 33 -11.05 -3.06 -4.68
C THR A 33 -9.71 -2.40 -4.96
N GLN A 34 -9.37 -2.18 -6.23
CA GLN A 34 -8.14 -1.46 -6.61
C GLN A 34 -8.11 -0.05 -6.01
N GLN A 35 -9.24 0.67 -6.01
CA GLN A 35 -9.32 2.01 -5.43
C GLN A 35 -9.13 1.97 -3.91
N LYS A 36 -9.72 0.97 -3.23
CA LYS A 36 -9.55 0.77 -1.79
C LYS A 36 -8.09 0.49 -1.42
N ILE A 37 -7.40 -0.34 -2.22
CA ILE A 37 -5.96 -0.61 -2.04
C ILE A 37 -5.16 0.68 -2.18
N ILE A 38 -5.44 1.48 -3.22
CA ILE A 38 -4.74 2.76 -3.44
C ILE A 38 -4.94 3.70 -2.25
N THR A 39 -6.18 3.88 -1.78
CA THR A 39 -6.48 4.72 -0.61
C THR A 39 -5.74 4.26 0.63
N ALA A 40 -5.75 2.96 0.94
CA ALA A 40 -5.05 2.42 2.11
C ALA A 40 -3.52 2.65 2.05
N LEU A 41 -2.93 2.53 0.86
CA LEU A 41 -1.50 2.80 0.66
C LEU A 41 -1.17 4.29 0.79
N ASP A 42 -2.03 5.18 0.30
CA ASP A 42 -1.84 6.63 0.39
C ASP A 42 -1.98 7.13 1.85
N ASP A 43 -2.93 6.59 2.60
CA ASP A 43 -3.11 6.87 4.02
C ASP A 43 -1.88 6.42 4.83
N ALA A 44 -1.39 5.20 4.59
CA ALA A 44 -0.20 4.68 5.26
C ALA A 44 1.07 5.49 4.91
N LEU A 45 1.21 5.91 3.66
CA LEU A 45 2.31 6.77 3.23
C LEU A 45 2.21 8.16 3.88
N THR A 46 1.01 8.72 3.96
CA THR A 46 0.76 10.01 4.62
C THR A 46 1.15 9.94 6.09
N GLN A 47 0.73 8.89 6.80
CA GLN A 47 1.13 8.67 8.18
C GLN A 47 2.65 8.54 8.35
N ALA A 48 3.32 7.72 7.53
CA ALA A 48 4.77 7.56 7.61
C ALA A 48 5.53 8.88 7.35
N LYS A 49 5.05 9.71 6.41
CA LYS A 49 5.61 11.05 6.17
C LYS A 49 5.38 11.98 7.34
N SER A 50 4.18 11.97 7.94
CA SER A 50 3.88 12.76 9.13
C SER A 50 4.80 12.36 10.30
N GLU A 51 4.99 11.06 10.54
CA GLU A 51 5.90 10.56 11.57
C GLU A 51 7.35 11.02 11.35
N MET A 52 7.82 11.04 10.11
CA MET A 52 9.14 11.60 9.76
C MET A 52 9.26 13.10 10.13
N LEU A 53 8.20 13.89 9.90
CA LEU A 53 8.18 15.33 10.18
C LEU A 53 8.03 15.68 11.65
N VAL A 54 7.50 14.77 12.49
CA VAL A 54 7.40 14.98 13.94
C VAL A 54 8.78 15.00 14.60
N PHE A 55 9.77 14.27 14.07
CA PHE A 55 11.14 14.32 14.58
C PHE A 55 11.89 15.62 14.24
N ASP A 56 11.51 16.31 13.17
CA ASP A 56 12.13 17.59 12.76
C ASP A 56 11.64 18.82 13.55
N ASN A 57 10.59 18.68 14.37
CA ASN A 57 9.97 19.80 15.13
C ASN A 57 10.15 19.70 16.66
N VAL A 58 11.07 18.87 17.13
CA VAL A 58 11.48 18.83 18.54
C VAL A 58 12.85 19.47 18.68
N ASP A 59 12.87 20.81 18.64
CA ASP A 59 14.00 21.65 19.06
C ASP A 59 13.49 22.75 20.00
#